data_AF-X6MY42-F1
#
_entry.id   AF-X6MY42-F1
#
_cell.length_a   1.000
_cell.length_b   1.000
_cell.length_c   1.000
_cell.angle_alpha   90.00
_cell.angle_beta   90.00
_cell.angle_gamma   90.00
#
_symmetry.space_group_name_H-M   'P 1'
#
loop_
_entity.id
_entity.type
_entity.pdbx_description
1 polymer ?
#
loop_
_entity_poly.entity_id
_entity_poly.type
_entity_poly.pdbx_seq_one_letter_code
_entity_poly.pdbx_strand_id
1 'polypeptide(L)'
;PPPFFFFFFFKKKKILKNIGLCIIYTQKKKKKKEKKEKEKAAPKKYGTWDGVFVNVLISILGVIMFLRLAFVVGETGLPYFILILCLSTLVTCLTSLSLSAICSNGLQKGGGAYYMVSRTIGPHIGTAIGLLLSIGMSVAIASYIIGFAETMQVNIGVVTIRLLVVNIRLYGVILAIITLVWTLLGVEWFMQLQYWLIVVLLVSIASFVIGCFLPHHDEKGQLIGVKGWSNGNFIENMKPHYNVDGGIKYDFWQALALFFR
;
A
#
# COMPACT_ATOMS: atom_id res chain seq x y z
N PRO A 1 4.86 -67.14 51.58
CA PRO A 1 4.96 -65.68 51.32
C PRO A 1 5.05 -65.32 49.81
N PRO A 2 3.90 -65.24 49.14
CA PRO A 2 3.70 -64.39 47.96
C PRO A 2 2.38 -63.56 48.12
N PRO A 3 1.90 -62.77 47.13
CA PRO A 3 2.53 -61.62 46.49
C PRO A 3 1.58 -60.38 46.52
N PHE A 4 1.96 -59.28 47.17
CA PHE A 4 1.16 -58.03 47.22
C PHE A 4 1.28 -57.15 45.96
N PHE A 5 2.08 -57.54 44.97
CA PHE A 5 2.45 -56.68 43.84
C PHE A 5 1.47 -56.71 42.64
N PHE A 6 0.59 -57.72 42.55
CA PHE A 6 -0.27 -57.92 41.37
C PHE A 6 -1.53 -57.05 41.37
N PHE A 7 -2.07 -56.69 42.55
CA PHE A 7 -3.35 -55.99 42.65
C PHE A 7 -3.25 -54.49 42.35
N PHE A 8 -2.10 -53.88 42.60
CA PHE A 8 -1.88 -52.45 42.33
C PHE A 8 -1.71 -52.15 40.83
N PHE A 9 -1.15 -53.10 40.07
CA PHE A 9 -0.91 -52.93 38.63
C PHE A 9 -2.20 -52.98 37.81
N PHE A 10 -3.17 -53.83 38.19
CA PHE A 10 -4.45 -53.94 37.48
C PHE A 10 -5.37 -52.72 37.71
N LYS A 11 -5.40 -52.18 38.94
CA LYS A 11 -6.22 -50.99 39.27
C LYS A 11 -5.68 -49.72 38.58
N LYS A 12 -4.35 -49.58 38.48
CA LYS A 12 -3.69 -48.47 37.77
C LYS A 12 -3.96 -48.51 36.26
N LYS A 13 -3.93 -49.69 35.63
CA LYS A 13 -4.22 -49.87 34.18
C LYS A 13 -5.66 -49.49 33.81
N LYS A 14 -6.66 -49.78 34.66
CA LYS A 14 -8.08 -49.47 34.40
C LYS A 14 -8.40 -47.98 34.55
N ILE A 15 -7.75 -47.30 35.51
CA ILE A 15 -7.86 -45.85 35.74
C ILE A 15 -7.17 -45.07 34.61
N LEU A 16 -5.98 -45.48 34.17
CA LEU A 16 -5.27 -44.90 33.02
C LEU A 16 -6.07 -45.02 31.70
N LYS A 17 -6.80 -46.12 31.51
CA LYS A 17 -7.64 -46.33 30.32
C LYS A 17 -8.86 -45.40 30.29
N ASN A 18 -9.49 -45.15 31.44
CA ASN A 18 -10.62 -44.22 31.56
C ASN A 18 -10.20 -42.75 31.44
N ILE A 19 -9.03 -42.37 31.97
CA ILE A 19 -8.45 -41.02 31.80
C ILE A 19 -8.05 -40.81 30.33
N GLY A 20 -7.44 -41.81 29.68
CA GLY A 20 -7.12 -41.77 28.26
C GLY A 20 -8.36 -41.61 27.37
N LEU A 21 -9.46 -42.33 27.66
CA LEU A 21 -10.72 -42.18 26.93
C LEU A 21 -11.34 -40.78 27.14
N CYS A 22 -11.27 -40.23 28.36
CA CYS A 22 -11.78 -38.91 28.70
C CYS A 22 -10.97 -37.80 28.00
N ILE A 23 -9.65 -37.93 27.90
CA ILE A 23 -8.78 -37.04 27.13
C ILE A 23 -9.12 -37.12 25.64
N ILE A 24 -9.32 -38.33 25.08
CA ILE A 24 -9.71 -38.51 23.68
C ILE A 24 -11.08 -37.89 23.38
N TYR A 25 -12.06 -38.04 24.28
CA TYR A 25 -13.39 -37.42 24.16
C TYR A 25 -13.32 -35.89 24.28
N THR A 26 -12.49 -35.36 25.16
CA THR A 26 -12.28 -33.90 25.35
C THR A 26 -11.55 -33.30 24.14
N GLN A 27 -10.57 -34.01 23.56
CA GLN A 27 -9.89 -33.64 22.32
C GLN A 27 -10.82 -33.72 21.10
N LYS A 28 -11.70 -34.72 21.01
CA LYS A 28 -12.74 -34.80 19.96
C LYS A 28 -13.79 -33.68 20.08
N LYS A 29 -14.18 -33.30 21.31
CA LYS A 29 -15.09 -32.16 21.56
C LYS A 29 -14.43 -30.82 21.24
N LYS A 30 -13.16 -30.61 21.60
CA LYS A 30 -12.36 -29.43 21.21
C LYS A 30 -12.20 -29.34 19.68
N LYS A 31 -11.80 -30.43 19.01
CA LYS A 31 -11.71 -30.48 17.53
C LYS A 31 -13.07 -30.28 16.83
N LYS A 32 -14.20 -30.72 17.41
CA LYS A 32 -15.55 -30.45 16.89
C LYS A 32 -15.99 -29.00 17.14
N LYS A 33 -15.61 -28.38 18.26
CA LYS A 33 -15.85 -26.94 18.52
C LYS A 33 -14.99 -26.05 17.62
N GLU A 34 -13.70 -26.36 17.47
CA GLU A 34 -12.79 -25.68 16.53
C GLU A 34 -13.22 -25.87 15.07
N LYS A 35 -13.74 -27.04 14.68
CA LYS A 35 -14.35 -27.23 13.35
C LYS A 35 -15.62 -26.39 13.18
N LYS A 36 -16.49 -26.30 14.18
CA LYS A 36 -17.72 -25.48 14.11
C LYS A 36 -17.43 -23.96 14.14
N GLU A 37 -16.36 -23.51 14.79
CA GLU A 37 -15.90 -22.12 14.73
C GLU A 37 -15.22 -21.81 13.39
N LYS A 38 -14.42 -22.73 12.84
CA LYS A 38 -13.84 -22.59 11.49
C LYS A 38 -14.88 -22.67 10.37
N GLU A 39 -16.00 -23.37 10.58
CA GLU A 39 -17.10 -23.49 9.61
C GLU A 39 -18.06 -22.28 9.65
N LYS A 40 -18.09 -21.53 10.76
CA LYS A 40 -18.74 -20.20 10.84
C LYS A 40 -17.85 -19.05 10.35
N ALA A 41 -16.53 -19.26 10.33
CA ALA A 41 -15.57 -18.35 9.72
C ALA A 41 -15.34 -18.71 8.24
N ALA A 42 -16.39 -18.73 7.43
CA ALA A 42 -16.17 -18.56 6.00
C ALA A 42 -15.43 -17.22 5.84
N PRO A 43 -14.21 -17.19 5.25
CA PRO A 43 -13.51 -15.93 5.08
C PRO A 43 -14.45 -15.00 4.32
N LYS A 44 -14.72 -13.83 4.91
CA LYS A 44 -15.60 -12.82 4.31
C LYS A 44 -15.09 -12.57 2.89
N LYS A 45 -15.84 -13.03 1.90
CA LYS A 45 -15.44 -12.93 0.49
C LYS A 45 -15.65 -11.50 0.07
N TYR A 46 -14.57 -10.77 -0.15
CA TYR A 46 -14.63 -9.42 -0.72
C TYR A 46 -15.00 -9.52 -2.20
N GLY A 47 -15.87 -8.63 -2.66
CA GLY A 47 -16.22 -8.50 -4.08
C GLY A 47 -15.06 -7.95 -4.90
N THR A 48 -15.19 -7.96 -6.22
CA THR A 48 -14.22 -7.37 -7.15
C THR A 48 -14.08 -5.86 -6.97
N TRP A 49 -15.20 -5.17 -6.71
CA TRP A 49 -15.24 -3.74 -6.49
C TRP A 49 -14.56 -3.36 -5.17
N ASP A 50 -15.09 -3.86 -4.05
CA ASP A 50 -14.62 -3.50 -2.70
C ASP A 50 -13.21 -4.02 -2.42
N GLY A 51 -12.89 -5.22 -2.91
CA GLY A 51 -11.65 -5.91 -2.60
C GLY A 51 -10.47 -5.46 -3.45
N VAL A 52 -10.68 -5.28 -4.76
CA VAL A 52 -9.58 -5.09 -5.73
C VAL A 52 -9.61 -3.70 -6.34
N PHE A 53 -10.74 -3.29 -6.93
CA PHE A 53 -10.79 -2.04 -7.69
C PHE A 53 -10.48 -0.81 -6.83
N VAL A 54 -11.17 -0.67 -5.68
CA VAL A 54 -10.95 0.46 -4.77
C VAL A 54 -9.53 0.47 -4.22
N ASN A 55 -8.95 -0.72 -3.96
CA ASN A 55 -7.59 -0.85 -3.40
C ASN A 55 -6.55 -0.37 -4.41
N VAL A 56 -6.67 -0.81 -5.66
CA VAL A 56 -5.78 -0.42 -6.75
C VAL A 56 -5.92 1.08 -7.06
N LEU A 57 -7.14 1.60 -7.08
CA LEU A 57 -7.40 3.00 -7.38
C LEU A 57 -6.76 3.95 -6.35
N ILE A 58 -6.88 3.66 -5.06
CA ILE A 58 -6.25 4.47 -4.00
C ILE A 58 -4.72 4.36 -4.06
N SER A 59 -4.19 3.17 -4.36
CA SER A 59 -2.74 2.98 -4.47
C SER A 59 -2.12 3.79 -5.62
N ILE A 60 -2.81 3.92 -6.75
CA ILE A 60 -2.33 4.68 -7.92
C ILE A 60 -2.55 6.18 -7.72
N LEU A 61 -3.73 6.59 -7.24
CA LEU A 61 -4.10 8.00 -7.08
C LEU A 61 -3.60 8.66 -5.79
N GLY A 62 -2.77 7.99 -4.99
CA GLY A 62 -2.35 8.46 -3.68
C GLY A 62 -1.42 9.69 -3.69
N VAL A 63 -0.38 9.62 -2.87
CA VAL A 63 0.51 10.76 -2.52
C VAL A 63 1.18 11.40 -3.74
N ILE A 64 1.45 10.63 -4.79
CA ILE A 64 2.21 11.07 -5.98
C ILE A 64 1.44 12.16 -6.75
N MET A 65 0.12 12.08 -6.82
CA MET A 65 -0.70 13.03 -7.59
C MET A 65 -0.59 14.45 -7.04
N PHE A 66 -0.57 14.63 -5.72
CA PHE A 66 -0.59 15.95 -5.11
C PHE A 66 0.80 16.56 -4.93
N LEU A 67 1.83 15.75 -4.63
CA LEU A 67 3.15 16.28 -4.29
C LEU A 67 4.13 16.28 -5.45
N ARG A 68 3.99 15.36 -6.40
CA ARG A 68 5.02 15.13 -7.42
C ARG A 68 4.56 15.58 -8.80
N LEU A 69 3.27 15.45 -9.12
CA LEU A 69 2.75 15.79 -10.45
C LEU A 69 3.04 17.25 -10.82
N ALA A 70 2.79 18.21 -9.91
CA ALA A 70 3.04 19.63 -10.17
C ALA A 70 4.54 19.92 -10.43
N PHE A 71 5.43 19.29 -9.67
CA PHE A 71 6.88 19.45 -9.83
C PHE A 71 7.37 18.85 -11.16
N VAL A 72 6.96 17.62 -11.49
CA VAL A 72 7.37 16.94 -12.73
C VAL A 72 6.85 17.71 -13.96
N VAL A 73 5.62 18.21 -13.92
CA VAL A 73 5.06 19.05 -15.00
C VAL A 73 5.84 20.36 -15.14
N GLY A 74 6.21 21.00 -14.03
CA GLY A 74 6.97 22.25 -14.02
C GLY A 74 8.37 22.12 -14.62
N GLU A 75 9.09 21.04 -14.30
CA GLU A 75 10.46 20.83 -14.78
C GLU A 75 10.52 20.31 -16.22
N THR A 76 9.65 19.36 -16.57
CA THR A 76 9.71 18.69 -17.89
C THR A 76 8.91 19.42 -18.97
N GLY A 77 8.00 20.31 -18.59
CA GLY A 77 7.03 20.94 -19.50
C GLY A 77 5.92 19.99 -19.94
N LEU A 78 4.82 20.55 -20.45
CA LEU A 78 3.60 19.81 -20.78
C LEU A 78 3.78 18.65 -21.80
N PRO A 79 4.43 18.82 -22.97
CA PRO A 79 4.46 17.78 -24.00
C PRO A 79 5.32 16.58 -23.56
N TYR A 80 6.43 16.82 -22.88
CA TYR A 80 7.29 15.75 -22.35
C TYR A 80 6.65 15.05 -21.16
N PHE A 81 5.90 15.77 -20.32
CA PHE A 81 5.10 15.14 -19.27
C PHE A 81 4.04 14.19 -19.84
N ILE A 82 3.32 14.59 -20.90
CA ILE A 82 2.35 13.72 -21.59
C ILE A 82 3.05 12.47 -22.14
N LEU A 83 4.25 12.63 -22.72
CA LEU A 83 5.05 11.49 -23.20
C LEU A 83 5.44 10.53 -22.05
N ILE A 84 5.90 11.06 -20.92
CA ILE A 84 6.21 10.28 -19.70
C ILE A 84 4.97 9.53 -19.21
N LEU A 85 3.82 10.20 -19.16
CA LEU A 85 2.55 9.61 -18.74
C LEU A 85 2.12 8.46 -19.67
N CYS A 86 2.24 8.65 -20.98
CA CYS A 86 1.95 7.61 -21.98
C CYS A 86 2.88 6.40 -21.84
N LEU A 87 4.18 6.61 -21.70
CA LEU A 87 5.16 5.54 -21.50
C LEU A 87 4.89 4.77 -20.19
N SER A 88 4.58 5.49 -19.11
CA SER A 88 4.24 4.88 -17.82
C SER A 88 2.97 4.05 -17.87
N THR A 89 1.92 4.61 -18.48
CA THR A 89 0.65 3.91 -18.67
C THR A 89 0.83 2.67 -19.54
N LEU A 90 1.66 2.73 -20.58
CA LEU A 90 1.97 1.58 -21.43
C LEU A 90 2.62 0.45 -20.63
N VAL A 91 3.65 0.73 -19.83
CA VAL A 91 4.32 -0.28 -18.99
C VAL A 91 3.36 -0.88 -17.97
N THR A 92 2.54 -0.07 -17.30
CA THR A 92 1.53 -0.55 -16.34
C THR A 92 0.45 -1.38 -17.02
N CYS A 93 0.03 -1.01 -18.24
CA CYS A 93 -0.93 -1.80 -19.02
C CYS A 93 -0.35 -3.16 -19.43
N LEU A 94 0.89 -3.21 -19.92
CA LEU A 94 1.53 -4.47 -20.31
C LEU A 94 1.72 -5.42 -19.11
N THR A 95 2.12 -4.89 -17.97
CA THR A 95 2.27 -5.68 -16.73
C THR A 95 0.92 -6.15 -16.19
N SER A 96 -0.11 -5.30 -16.22
CA SER A 96 -1.50 -5.65 -15.90
C SER A 96 -2.05 -6.77 -16.79
N LEU A 97 -1.85 -6.68 -18.11
CA LEU A 97 -2.27 -7.72 -19.06
C LEU A 97 -1.55 -9.04 -18.79
N SER A 98 -0.24 -8.98 -18.51
CA SER A 98 0.55 -10.15 -18.15
C SER A 98 0.06 -10.79 -16.84
N LEU A 99 -0.26 -9.97 -15.83
CA LEU A 99 -0.81 -10.45 -14.56
C LEU A 99 -2.19 -11.08 -14.74
N SER A 100 -3.05 -10.49 -15.59
CA SER A 100 -4.35 -11.04 -15.94
C SER A 100 -4.25 -12.41 -16.63
N ALA A 101 -3.28 -12.57 -17.53
CA ALA A 101 -2.99 -13.85 -18.17
C ALA A 101 -2.52 -14.89 -17.14
N ILE A 102 -1.66 -14.51 -16.19
CA ILE A 102 -1.24 -15.39 -15.08
C ILE A 102 -2.46 -15.78 -14.23
N CYS A 103 -3.33 -14.82 -13.90
CA CYS A 103 -4.50 -15.08 -13.07
C CYS A 103 -5.55 -15.97 -13.78
N SER A 104 -5.60 -15.96 -15.10
CA SER A 104 -6.54 -16.78 -15.87
C SER A 104 -6.05 -18.22 -16.10
N ASN A 105 -4.75 -18.47 -15.90
CA ASN A 105 -4.13 -19.77 -16.10
C ASN A 105 -4.18 -20.64 -14.85
N GLY A 106 -5.27 -21.42 -14.70
CA GLY A 106 -5.38 -22.53 -13.76
C GLY A 106 -6.39 -22.35 -12.61
N LEU A 107 -6.73 -23.46 -11.94
CA LEU A 107 -7.67 -23.46 -10.81
C LEU A 107 -7.01 -22.86 -9.56
N GLN A 108 -7.25 -21.58 -9.31
CA GLN A 108 -6.76 -20.87 -8.13
C GLN A 108 -7.48 -21.37 -6.88
N LYS A 109 -6.74 -22.15 -6.08
CA LYS A 109 -7.13 -22.44 -4.71
C LYS A 109 -6.75 -21.22 -3.86
N GLY A 110 -7.56 -20.88 -2.87
CA GLY A 110 -7.39 -19.67 -2.05
C GLY A 110 -5.93 -19.47 -1.61
N GLY A 111 -5.32 -18.38 -2.07
CA GLY A 111 -3.93 -18.01 -1.86
C GLY A 111 -3.69 -16.59 -2.38
N GLY A 112 -2.63 -15.93 -1.92
CA GLY A 112 -2.28 -14.56 -2.32
C GLY A 112 -1.52 -14.48 -3.65
N ALA A 113 -1.04 -13.28 -4.01
CA ALA A 113 -0.33 -13.02 -5.26
C ALA A 113 0.87 -13.96 -5.52
N TYR A 114 1.68 -14.20 -4.49
CA TYR A 114 2.82 -15.13 -4.58
C TYR A 114 2.41 -16.57 -4.93
N TYR A 115 1.31 -17.05 -4.35
CA TYR A 115 0.80 -18.40 -4.64
C TYR A 115 0.31 -18.52 -6.08
N MET A 116 -0.32 -17.47 -6.62
CA MET A 116 -0.77 -17.44 -8.02
C MET A 116 0.42 -17.48 -8.99
N VAL A 117 1.45 -16.64 -8.75
CA VAL A 117 2.63 -16.52 -9.62
C VAL A 117 3.51 -17.77 -9.58
N SER A 118 3.81 -18.29 -8.39
CA SER A 118 4.68 -19.47 -8.21
C SER A 118 4.10 -20.74 -8.83
N ARG A 119 2.77 -20.83 -8.96
CA ARG A 119 2.11 -21.99 -9.55
C ARG A 119 2.08 -21.95 -11.08
N THR A 120 2.00 -20.77 -11.69
CA THR A 120 1.92 -20.63 -13.15
C THR A 120 3.28 -20.59 -13.82
N ILE A 121 4.25 -19.89 -13.22
CA ILE A 121 5.60 -19.69 -13.80
C ILE A 121 6.62 -20.68 -13.20
N GLY A 122 6.26 -21.36 -12.12
CA GLY A 122 7.10 -22.34 -11.43
C GLY A 122 7.83 -21.74 -10.21
N PRO A 123 8.28 -22.59 -9.28
CA PRO A 123 8.76 -22.17 -7.96
C PRO A 123 10.06 -21.36 -8.02
N HIS A 124 10.98 -21.67 -8.93
CA HIS A 124 12.27 -20.98 -9.03
C HIS A 124 12.12 -19.51 -9.44
N ILE A 125 11.37 -19.26 -10.51
CA ILE A 125 11.11 -17.90 -11.00
C ILE A 125 10.12 -17.17 -10.09
N GLY A 126 9.09 -17.87 -9.59
CA GLY A 126 8.13 -17.29 -8.65
C GLY A 126 8.78 -16.79 -7.36
N THR A 127 9.75 -17.54 -6.82
CA THR A 127 10.51 -17.12 -5.62
C THR A 127 11.33 -15.85 -5.87
N ALA A 128 12.03 -15.78 -7.01
CA ALA A 128 12.83 -14.61 -7.38
C ALA A 128 11.94 -13.35 -7.53
N ILE A 129 10.83 -13.46 -8.26
CA ILE A 129 9.86 -12.37 -8.44
C ILE A 129 9.25 -11.96 -7.10
N GLY A 130 8.85 -12.92 -6.27
CA GLY A 130 8.26 -12.66 -4.95
C GLY A 130 9.20 -11.90 -4.02
N LEU A 131 10.50 -12.25 -4.02
CA LEU A 131 11.51 -11.58 -3.21
C LEU A 131 11.77 -10.14 -3.71
N LEU A 132 11.86 -9.94 -5.03
CA LEU A 132 11.99 -8.62 -5.63
C LEU A 132 10.78 -7.73 -5.33
N LEU A 133 9.56 -8.26 -5.46
CA LEU A 133 8.33 -7.52 -5.14
C LEU A 133 8.25 -7.18 -3.64
N SER A 134 8.67 -8.08 -2.75
CA SER A 134 8.69 -7.81 -1.30
C SER A 134 9.62 -6.65 -0.94
N ILE A 135 10.85 -6.64 -1.48
CA ILE A 135 11.81 -5.55 -1.26
C ILE A 135 11.29 -4.26 -1.90
N GLY A 136 10.76 -4.32 -3.12
CA GLY A 136 10.18 -3.17 -3.82
C GLY A 136 9.04 -2.53 -3.03
N MET A 137 8.10 -3.33 -2.53
CA MET A 137 6.99 -2.84 -1.70
C MET A 137 7.49 -2.24 -0.37
N SER A 138 8.56 -2.78 0.23
CA SER A 138 9.17 -2.21 1.43
C SER A 138 9.73 -0.81 1.17
N VAL A 139 10.46 -0.63 0.06
CA VAL A 139 11.00 0.67 -0.35
C VAL A 139 9.88 1.66 -0.71
N ALA A 140 8.80 1.19 -1.33
CA ALA A 140 7.62 2.00 -1.61
C ALA A 140 6.92 2.48 -0.33
N ILE A 141 6.74 1.60 0.67
CA ILE A 141 6.17 2.01 1.97
C ILE A 141 7.04 3.08 2.63
N ALA A 142 8.37 2.92 2.60
CA ALA A 142 9.29 3.92 3.12
C ALA A 142 9.17 5.26 2.38
N SER A 143 8.99 5.25 1.06
CA SER A 143 8.82 6.46 0.26
C SER A 143 7.54 7.22 0.60
N TYR A 144 6.43 6.52 0.83
CA TYR A 144 5.16 7.12 1.22
C TYR A 144 5.21 7.76 2.61
N ILE A 145 5.89 7.12 3.57
CA ILE A 145 6.07 7.68 4.91
C ILE A 145 6.91 8.97 4.85
N ILE A 146 7.97 8.99 4.05
CA ILE A 146 8.80 10.19 3.88
C ILE A 146 7.99 11.34 3.25
N GLY A 147 7.23 11.08 2.18
CA GLY A 147 6.40 12.12 1.56
C GLY A 147 5.31 12.67 2.51
N PHE A 148 4.75 11.82 3.37
CA PHE A 148 3.83 12.28 4.41
C PHE A 148 4.53 13.10 5.50
N ALA A 149 5.74 12.72 5.91
CA ALA A 149 6.53 13.49 6.87
C ALA A 149 6.92 14.88 6.33
N GLU A 150 7.29 14.98 5.04
CA GLU A 150 7.58 16.26 4.36
C GLU A 150 6.37 17.20 4.42
N THR A 151 5.19 16.69 4.06
CA THR A 151 3.96 17.50 4.03
C THR A 151 3.47 17.91 5.41
N MET A 152 3.56 17.02 6.40
CA MET A 152 3.24 17.37 7.79
C MET A 152 4.14 18.50 8.29
N GLN A 153 5.44 18.46 7.99
CA GLN A 153 6.39 19.48 8.42
C GLN A 153 6.06 20.87 7.84
N VAL A 154 5.69 20.93 6.56
CA VAL A 154 5.33 22.19 5.90
C VAL A 154 4.03 22.78 6.47
N ASN A 155 3.03 21.94 6.74
CA ASN A 155 1.69 22.41 7.15
C ASN A 155 1.54 22.70 8.65
N ILE A 156 2.24 21.96 9.53
CA ILE A 156 2.07 22.09 11.00
C ILE A 156 2.87 23.28 11.55
N GLY A 157 3.77 23.88 10.76
CA GLY A 157 4.36 25.18 11.07
C GLY A 157 5.20 25.23 12.35
N VAL A 158 5.69 24.09 12.86
CA VAL A 158 6.59 24.06 14.02
C VAL A 158 7.98 24.49 13.58
N VAL A 159 8.13 25.80 13.35
CA VAL A 159 9.41 26.49 13.22
C VAL A 159 10.03 26.57 14.61
N THR A 160 10.40 25.42 15.18
CA THR A 160 11.35 25.41 16.31
C THR A 160 12.74 25.17 15.74
N ILE A 161 13.56 26.17 16.03
CA ILE A 161 14.91 26.46 15.54
C ILE A 161 15.84 25.22 15.56
N ARG A 162 16.57 25.06 14.44
CA ARG A 162 17.92 24.44 14.31
C ARG A 162 18.17 22.96 14.02
N LEU A 163 17.24 22.14 13.53
CA LEU A 163 17.64 20.86 12.89
C LEU A 163 16.56 20.25 11.95
N LEU A 164 16.33 20.88 10.79
CA LEU A 164 15.34 20.46 9.78
C LEU A 164 15.46 18.96 9.36
N VAL A 165 16.68 18.44 9.23
CA VAL A 165 16.91 17.04 8.79
C VAL A 165 16.65 16.02 9.90
N VAL A 166 16.86 16.37 11.17
CA VAL A 166 16.53 15.46 12.29
C VAL A 166 15.03 15.46 12.54
N ASN A 167 14.35 16.59 12.33
CA ASN A 167 12.90 16.67 12.48
C ASN A 167 12.18 15.73 11.50
N ILE A 168 12.55 15.70 10.22
CA ILE A 168 11.87 14.84 9.25
C ILE A 168 12.09 13.35 9.50
N ARG A 169 13.31 12.96 9.91
CA ARG A 169 13.63 11.58 10.27
C ARG A 169 12.86 11.13 11.51
N LEU A 170 12.73 12.01 12.51
CA LEU A 170 11.96 11.73 13.72
C LEU A 170 10.47 11.52 13.41
N TYR A 171 9.86 12.41 12.63
CA TYR A 171 8.47 12.23 12.18
C TYR A 171 8.30 10.94 11.36
N GLY A 172 9.24 10.64 10.45
CA GLY A 172 9.23 9.39 9.68
C GLY A 172 9.25 8.14 10.55
N VAL A 173 10.09 8.10 11.60
CA VAL A 173 10.15 6.96 12.54
C VAL A 173 8.87 6.83 13.34
N ILE A 174 8.31 7.93 13.85
CA ILE A 174 7.03 7.91 14.59
C ILE A 174 5.91 7.38 13.70
N LEU A 175 5.80 7.89 12.46
CA LEU A 175 4.80 7.44 11.49
C LEU A 175 4.99 5.97 11.08
N ALA A 176 6.24 5.50 10.98
CA ALA A 176 6.53 4.09 10.72
C ALA A 176 6.07 3.19 11.87
N ILE A 177 6.27 3.60 13.13
CA ILE A 177 5.78 2.84 14.29
C ILE A 177 4.24 2.83 14.32
N ILE A 178 3.60 3.97 14.06
CA ILE A 178 2.13 4.07 14.01
C ILE A 178 1.56 3.15 12.92
N THR A 179 2.12 3.20 11.71
CA THR A 179 1.66 2.33 10.61
C THR A 179 1.93 0.86 10.90
N LEU A 180 3.05 0.52 11.54
CA LEU A 180 3.33 -0.85 12.00
C LEU A 180 2.26 -1.32 12.99
N VAL A 181 1.97 -0.54 14.04
CA VAL A 181 0.92 -0.86 15.01
C VAL A 181 -0.43 -1.00 14.31
N TRP A 182 -0.72 -0.14 13.33
CA TRP A 182 -1.95 -0.19 12.55
C TRP A 182 -2.10 -1.51 11.79
N THR A 183 -1.02 -2.02 11.18
CA THR A 183 -1.05 -3.30 10.46
C THR A 183 -1.28 -4.50 11.39
N LEU A 184 -0.96 -4.38 12.68
CA LEU A 184 -1.19 -5.43 13.68
C LEU A 184 -2.63 -5.47 14.22
N LEU A 185 -3.38 -4.37 14.16
CA LEU A 185 -4.76 -4.26 14.67
C LEU A 185 -5.81 -5.03 13.83
N GLY A 186 -5.43 -5.51 12.64
CA GLY A 186 -6.23 -6.41 11.82
C GLY A 186 -6.75 -5.79 10.52
N VAL A 187 -6.99 -6.66 9.53
CA VAL A 187 -7.32 -6.27 8.14
C VAL A 187 -8.74 -5.71 8.01
N GLU A 188 -9.63 -5.99 8.96
CA GLU A 188 -11.03 -5.53 8.88
C GLU A 188 -11.16 -4.00 8.99
N TRP A 189 -10.37 -3.38 9.88
CA TRP A 189 -10.29 -1.93 10.02
C TRP A 189 -9.68 -1.25 8.79
N PHE A 190 -8.69 -1.90 8.17
CA PHE A 190 -8.06 -1.41 6.95
C PHE A 190 -9.08 -1.26 5.80
N MET A 191 -9.93 -2.27 5.59
CA MET A 191 -10.95 -2.23 4.54
C MET A 191 -11.98 -1.11 4.76
N GLN A 192 -12.30 -0.79 6.02
CA GLN A 192 -13.21 0.32 6.32
C GLN A 192 -12.56 1.69 6.08
N LEU A 193 -11.31 1.87 6.51
CA LEU A 193 -10.56 3.11 6.26
C LEU A 193 -10.38 3.41 4.78
N GLN A 194 -10.17 2.38 3.98
CA GLN A 194 -10.01 2.50 2.54
C GLN A 194 -11.22 3.20 1.89
N TYR A 195 -12.43 2.90 2.37
CA TYR A 195 -13.65 3.58 1.89
C TYR A 195 -13.69 5.05 2.32
N TRP A 196 -13.21 5.40 3.51
CA TRP A 196 -13.09 6.80 3.92
C TRP A 196 -12.03 7.56 3.10
N LEU A 197 -10.91 6.91 2.82
CA LEU A 197 -9.81 7.49 2.05
C LEU A 197 -10.22 7.85 0.62
N ILE A 198 -11.00 7.01 -0.07
CA ILE A 198 -11.46 7.34 -1.43
C ILE A 198 -12.40 8.55 -1.43
N VAL A 199 -13.25 8.71 -0.41
CA VAL A 199 -14.14 9.89 -0.31
C VAL A 199 -13.32 11.17 -0.15
N VAL A 200 -12.36 11.19 0.78
CA VAL A 200 -11.47 12.35 0.98
C VAL A 200 -10.66 12.65 -0.28
N LEU A 201 -10.17 11.61 -0.96
CA LEU A 201 -9.43 11.75 -2.21
C LEU A 201 -10.28 12.40 -3.31
N LEU A 202 -11.51 11.93 -3.52
CA LEU A 202 -12.42 12.49 -4.52
C LEU A 202 -12.78 13.95 -4.21
N VAL A 203 -13.01 14.28 -2.94
CA VAL A 203 -13.26 15.66 -2.50
C VAL A 203 -12.05 16.55 -2.78
N SER A 204 -10.82 16.05 -2.53
CA SER A 204 -9.59 16.78 -2.82
C SER A 204 -9.43 17.07 -4.32
N ILE A 205 -9.66 16.08 -5.18
CA ILE A 205 -9.61 16.24 -6.64
C ILE A 205 -10.68 17.24 -7.09
N ALA A 206 -11.91 17.11 -6.60
CA ALA A 206 -12.99 18.04 -6.94
C ALA A 206 -12.66 19.48 -6.51
N SER A 207 -12.14 19.67 -5.30
CA SER A 207 -11.70 20.98 -4.80
C SER A 207 -10.59 21.57 -5.65
N PHE A 208 -9.63 20.75 -6.10
CA PHE A 208 -8.56 21.20 -6.99
C PHE A 208 -9.11 21.65 -8.35
N VAL A 209 -10.01 20.87 -8.96
CA VAL A 209 -10.63 21.20 -10.25
C VAL A 209 -11.46 22.48 -10.14
N ILE A 210 -12.30 22.61 -9.11
CA ILE A 210 -13.09 23.83 -8.86
C ILE A 210 -12.15 25.03 -8.63
N GLY A 211 -11.07 24.84 -7.88
CA GLY A 211 -10.03 25.85 -7.67
C GLY A 211 -9.43 26.36 -8.97
N CYS A 212 -9.17 25.50 -9.96
CA CYS A 212 -8.64 25.92 -11.25
C CYS A 212 -9.57 26.85 -12.05
N PHE A 213 -10.89 26.78 -11.83
CA PHE A 213 -11.88 27.59 -12.56
C PHE A 213 -12.26 28.89 -11.86
N LEU A 214 -11.96 29.03 -10.57
CA LEU A 214 -12.28 30.25 -9.83
C LEU A 214 -11.25 31.36 -10.16
N PRO A 215 -11.69 32.55 -10.63
CA PRO A 215 -10.80 33.68 -10.82
C PRO A 215 -10.33 34.17 -9.45
N HIS A 216 -9.02 34.15 -9.25
CA HIS A 216 -8.41 34.60 -8.00
C HIS A 216 -8.13 36.10 -8.09
N HIS A 217 -8.84 36.89 -7.30
CA HIS A 217 -8.48 38.29 -7.06
C HIS A 217 -7.51 38.35 -5.89
N ASP A 218 -6.27 38.71 -6.18
CA ASP A 218 -5.17 38.69 -5.23
C ASP A 218 -5.12 40.04 -4.48
N GLU A 219 -5.61 40.08 -3.24
CA GLU A 219 -5.36 41.20 -2.31
C GLU A 219 -4.22 40.92 -1.32
N LYS A 220 -3.69 39.69 -1.28
CA LYS A 220 -2.74 39.25 -0.23
C LYS A 220 -1.44 38.60 -0.72
N GLY A 221 -1.23 38.45 -2.04
CA GLY A 221 0.01 37.90 -2.60
C GLY A 221 0.29 36.46 -2.16
N GLN A 222 -0.75 35.71 -1.78
CA GLN A 222 -0.62 34.33 -1.29
C GLN A 222 -0.58 33.29 -2.43
N LEU A 223 -0.88 33.69 -3.67
CA LEU A 223 -0.98 32.81 -4.84
C LEU A 223 0.17 33.07 -5.80
N ILE A 224 1.37 32.63 -5.45
CA ILE A 224 2.53 32.71 -6.34
C ILE A 224 2.33 31.71 -7.48
N GLY A 225 2.06 32.21 -8.69
CA GLY A 225 2.07 31.42 -9.94
C GLY A 225 0.72 30.94 -10.48
N VAL A 226 -0.40 31.14 -9.77
CA VAL A 226 -1.73 30.70 -10.23
C VAL A 226 -2.45 31.86 -10.95
N LYS A 227 -2.17 32.06 -12.25
CA LYS A 227 -2.84 33.09 -13.07
C LYS A 227 -4.06 32.59 -13.85
N GLY A 228 -4.65 31.48 -13.43
CA GLY A 228 -5.78 30.83 -14.12
C GLY A 228 -5.41 30.26 -15.50
N TRP A 229 -6.42 29.94 -16.31
CA TRP A 229 -6.30 29.34 -17.66
C TRP A 229 -5.84 30.34 -18.75
N SER A 230 -5.07 31.37 -18.40
CA SER A 230 -4.58 32.35 -19.38
C SER A 230 -3.60 31.73 -20.36
N ASN A 231 -3.79 32.00 -21.66
CA ASN A 231 -2.98 31.45 -22.76
C ASN A 231 -1.46 31.69 -22.61
N GLY A 232 -1.05 32.75 -21.90
CA GLY A 232 0.37 33.05 -21.66
C GLY A 232 1.07 31.95 -20.86
N ASN A 233 0.45 31.48 -19.77
CA ASN A 233 1.02 30.43 -18.92
C ASN A 233 1.15 29.11 -19.69
N PHE A 234 0.20 28.80 -20.57
CA PHE A 234 0.22 27.54 -21.32
C PHE A 234 1.42 27.47 -22.26
N ILE A 235 1.72 28.57 -22.97
CA ILE A 235 2.86 28.63 -23.90
C ILE A 235 4.20 28.63 -23.14
N GLU A 236 4.29 29.32 -22.01
CA GLU A 236 5.51 29.36 -21.20
C GLU A 236 5.86 27.99 -20.59
N ASN A 237 4.85 27.18 -20.26
CA ASN A 237 5.01 25.81 -19.72
C ASN A 237 5.16 24.72 -20.80
N MET A 238 5.20 25.07 -22.09
CA MET A 238 5.42 24.09 -23.16
C MET A 238 6.86 23.58 -23.24
N LYS A 239 7.82 24.42 -22.83
CA LYS A 239 9.24 24.07 -22.90
C LYS A 239 9.69 23.44 -21.58
N PRO A 240 10.58 22.44 -21.62
CA PRO A 240 11.20 21.91 -20.42
C PRO A 240 12.10 22.98 -19.81
N HIS A 241 11.98 23.16 -18.50
CA HIS A 241 12.84 24.02 -17.68
C HIS A 241 13.49 23.14 -16.63
N TYR A 242 14.59 22.51 -16.99
CA TYR A 242 15.36 21.67 -16.07
C TYR A 242 16.19 22.55 -15.13
N ASN A 243 15.64 22.83 -13.96
CA ASN A 243 16.32 23.58 -12.91
C ASN A 243 17.37 22.71 -12.20
N VAL A 244 18.28 23.39 -11.50
CA VAL A 244 19.35 22.75 -10.74
C VAL A 244 19.09 22.97 -9.26
N ASP A 245 18.34 22.07 -8.63
CA ASP A 245 18.14 22.08 -7.19
C ASP A 245 19.16 21.18 -6.50
N GLY A 246 19.93 21.76 -5.56
CA GLY A 246 20.88 21.01 -4.74
C GLY A 246 22.07 20.40 -5.50
N GLY A 247 22.40 20.90 -6.70
CA GLY A 247 23.54 20.46 -7.51
C GLY A 247 23.25 19.27 -8.43
N ILE A 248 22.00 18.80 -8.49
CA ILE A 248 21.55 17.77 -9.43
C ILE A 248 20.80 18.48 -10.56
N LYS A 249 21.22 18.27 -11.80
CA LYS A 249 20.45 18.68 -12.97
C LYS A 249 19.36 17.63 -13.22
N TYR A 250 18.10 18.06 -13.21
CA TYR A 250 17.01 17.18 -13.63
C TYR A 250 17.12 16.95 -15.13
N ASP A 251 17.15 15.69 -15.53
CA ASP A 251 17.04 15.30 -16.94
C ASP A 251 15.70 14.60 -17.16
N PHE A 252 15.29 14.46 -18.42
CA PHE A 252 14.10 13.70 -18.82
C PHE A 252 14.01 12.31 -18.14
N TRP A 253 15.13 11.59 -18.07
CA TRP A 253 15.19 10.26 -17.46
C TRP A 253 15.02 10.29 -15.94
N GLN A 254 15.47 11.36 -15.27
CA GLN A 254 15.28 11.53 -13.84
C GLN A 254 13.83 11.90 -13.53
N ALA A 255 13.20 12.75 -14.36
CA ALA A 255 11.78 13.06 -14.27
C ALA A 255 10.92 11.81 -14.48
N LEU A 256 11.26 10.98 -15.48
CA LEU A 256 10.63 9.67 -15.71
C LEU A 256 10.79 8.75 -14.49
N ALA A 257 12.01 8.63 -13.94
CA ALA A 257 12.28 7.79 -12.78
C ALA A 257 11.54 8.29 -11.51
N LEU A 258 11.41 9.60 -11.34
CA LEU A 258 10.66 10.21 -10.24
C LEU A 258 9.15 9.95 -10.37
N PHE A 259 8.63 9.93 -11.60
CA PHE A 259 7.21 9.63 -11.88
C PHE A 259 6.88 8.13 -11.72
N PHE A 260 7.83 7.24 -12.04
CA PHE A 260 7.65 5.79 -11.95
C PHE A 260 7.79 5.19 -10.54
N ARG A 261 8.27 5.97 -9.57
CA ARG A 261 8.49 5.54 -8.18
C ARG A 261 7.19 5.48 -7.39
#